data_AF-A0A0F9LV85-F1
#
_entry.id   AF-A0A0F9LV85-F1
#
_cell.length_a   1.000
_cell.length_b   1.000
_cell.length_c   1.000
_cell.angle_alpha   90.00
_cell.angle_beta   90.00
_cell.angle_gamma   90.00
#
_symmetry.space_group_name_H-M   'P 1'
#
loop_
_entity.id
_entity.type
_entity.pdbx_description
1 polymer ?
#
loop_
_entity_poly.entity_id
_entity_poly.type
_entity_poly.pdbx_seq_one_letter_code
_entity_poly.pdbx_strand_id
1 'polypeptide(L)'
;MSLVVFKNYLMFVDRVLAAKADLPTAIDAIELESVLVSHGVVLLFSHVERCYRAAIETKCNRCADLEVRTFALSVKDEKTGKIGMDSVKGTLKKFGKACREGFKADLSASNIENAWDSVVNQRVKVAHHGERASIPLGDLRNYYEDVRKVLGYFCKALGLDAAEVATISSLIVLPAQQAATGEPAPAA
;
A
#
# COMPACT_ATOMS: atom_id res chain seq x y z
N MET A 1 -3.97 13.91 -1.27
CA MET A 1 -4.60 13.12 -0.18
C MET A 1 -3.71 11.93 0.12
N SER A 2 -3.02 11.95 1.27
CA SER A 2 -1.97 11.00 1.66
C SER A 2 -2.48 9.98 2.68
N LEU A 3 -1.69 8.93 2.96
CA LEU A 3 -1.94 7.95 4.04
C LEU A 3 -2.16 8.61 5.42
N VAL A 4 -1.78 9.88 5.58
CA VAL A 4 -2.02 10.67 6.81
C VAL A 4 -3.52 10.82 7.05
N VAL A 5 -4.29 10.97 5.98
CA VAL A 5 -5.75 11.04 6.04
C VAL A 5 -6.33 9.73 6.56
N PHE A 6 -5.79 8.59 6.14
CA PHE A 6 -6.22 7.29 6.66
C PHE A 6 -5.85 7.10 8.15
N LYS A 7 -4.66 7.54 8.58
CA LYS A 7 -4.30 7.53 10.01
C LYS A 7 -5.26 8.39 10.84
N ASN A 8 -5.60 9.58 10.35
CA ASN A 8 -6.59 10.45 11.01
C ASN A 8 -7.98 9.82 11.03
N TYR A 9 -8.35 9.13 9.97
CA TYR A 9 -9.58 8.36 9.90
C TYR A 9 -9.63 7.27 10.97
N LEU A 10 -8.56 6.49 11.17
CA LEU A 10 -8.50 5.49 12.25
C LEU A 10 -8.71 6.13 13.64
N MET A 11 -8.06 7.27 13.91
CA MET A 11 -8.26 8.01 15.17
C MET A 11 -9.69 8.53 15.32
N PHE A 12 -10.34 8.93 14.22
CA PHE A 12 -11.74 9.32 14.22
C PHE A 12 -12.66 8.15 14.56
N VAL A 13 -12.46 6.98 13.93
CA VAL A 13 -13.23 5.76 14.21
C VAL A 13 -13.16 5.40 15.69
N ASP A 14 -11.98 5.48 16.29
CA ASP A 14 -11.80 5.18 17.72
C ASP A 14 -12.63 6.07 18.63
N ARG A 15 -12.63 7.37 18.33
CA ARG A 15 -13.43 8.36 19.08
C ARG A 15 -14.92 8.10 18.92
N VAL A 16 -15.36 7.78 17.71
CA VAL A 16 -16.76 7.49 17.41
C VAL A 16 -17.24 6.24 18.13
N LEU A 17 -16.45 5.15 18.12
CA LEU A 17 -16.81 3.91 18.80
C LEU A 17 -16.79 4.08 20.33
N ALA A 18 -15.83 4.84 20.88
CA ALA A 18 -15.79 5.16 22.30
C ALA A 18 -16.99 6.01 22.76
N ALA A 19 -17.46 6.93 21.92
CA ALA A 19 -18.60 7.79 22.20
C ALA A 19 -19.95 7.18 21.82
N LYS A 20 -20.01 5.90 21.42
CA LYS A 20 -21.23 5.28 20.86
C LYS A 20 -22.45 5.38 21.79
N ALA A 21 -22.23 5.30 23.10
CA ALA A 21 -23.30 5.40 24.11
C ALA A 21 -23.99 6.78 24.09
N ASP A 22 -23.29 7.81 23.62
CA ASP A 22 -23.76 9.20 23.59
C ASP A 22 -24.32 9.60 22.22
N LEU A 23 -24.24 8.72 21.20
CA LEU A 23 -24.73 9.02 19.87
C LEU A 23 -26.26 8.83 19.79
N PRO A 24 -27.02 9.83 19.29
CA PRO A 24 -28.48 9.76 19.16
C PRO A 24 -28.90 8.92 17.95
N THR A 25 -28.39 7.70 17.83
CA THR A 25 -28.61 6.81 16.68
C THR A 25 -29.09 5.44 17.14
N ALA A 26 -30.10 4.88 16.47
CA ALA A 26 -30.59 3.52 16.71
C ALA A 26 -29.63 2.41 16.22
N ILE A 27 -28.60 2.78 15.47
CA ILE A 27 -27.55 1.87 15.00
C ILE A 27 -26.83 1.27 16.21
N ASP A 28 -26.63 -0.05 16.25
CA ASP A 28 -25.86 -0.70 17.31
C ASP A 28 -24.34 -0.55 17.10
N ALA A 29 -23.54 -0.91 18.10
CA ALA A 29 -22.09 -0.73 18.04
C ALA A 29 -21.41 -1.59 16.94
N ILE A 30 -21.93 -2.79 16.69
CA ILE A 30 -21.37 -3.74 15.72
C ILE A 30 -21.66 -3.26 14.31
N GLU A 31 -22.89 -2.82 14.05
CA GLU A 31 -23.29 -2.23 12.78
C GLU A 31 -22.48 -0.97 12.48
N LEU A 32 -22.31 -0.09 13.47
CA LEU A 32 -21.49 1.11 13.30
C LEU A 32 -20.04 0.78 12.96
N GLU A 33 -19.41 -0.13 13.71
CA GLU A 33 -18.04 -0.57 13.42
C GLU A 33 -17.95 -1.14 12.00
N SER A 34 -18.88 -2.01 11.62
CA SER A 34 -18.86 -2.64 10.30
C SER A 34 -18.98 -1.64 9.15
N VAL A 35 -19.82 -0.61 9.29
CA VAL A 35 -19.95 0.47 8.31
C VAL A 35 -18.66 1.30 8.22
N LEU A 36 -18.09 1.66 9.38
CA LEU A 36 -16.83 2.40 9.43
C LEU A 36 -15.71 1.57 8.79
N VAL A 37 -15.50 0.33 9.21
CA VAL A 37 -14.47 -0.55 8.64
C VAL A 37 -14.64 -0.71 7.12
N SER A 38 -15.87 -0.87 6.62
CA SER A 38 -16.15 -0.93 5.18
C SER A 38 -15.69 0.34 4.45
N HIS A 39 -16.01 1.51 5.00
CA HIS A 39 -15.54 2.79 4.46
C HIS A 39 -14.01 2.90 4.53
N GLY A 40 -13.40 2.49 5.65
CA GLY A 40 -11.97 2.47 5.86
C GLY A 40 -11.23 1.61 4.83
N VAL A 41 -11.73 0.41 4.53
CA VAL A 41 -11.14 -0.47 3.49
C VAL A 41 -11.09 0.24 2.14
N VAL A 42 -12.18 0.90 1.72
CA VAL A 42 -12.25 1.64 0.45
C VAL A 42 -11.25 2.81 0.46
N LEU A 43 -11.19 3.55 1.57
CA LEU A 43 -10.30 4.70 1.72
C LEU A 43 -8.82 4.27 1.67
N LEU A 44 -8.46 3.23 2.42
CA LEU A 44 -7.11 2.65 2.43
C LEU A 44 -6.70 2.24 1.02
N PHE A 45 -7.54 1.47 0.34
CA PHE A 45 -7.23 0.97 -1.00
C PHE A 45 -7.06 2.11 -2.02
N SER A 46 -7.89 3.14 -1.96
CA SER A 46 -7.73 4.33 -2.81
C SER A 46 -6.38 5.02 -2.60
N HIS A 47 -5.91 5.10 -1.35
CA HIS A 47 -4.58 5.64 -1.06
C HIS A 47 -3.45 4.75 -1.57
N VAL A 48 -3.61 3.42 -1.49
CA VAL A 48 -2.65 2.46 -2.03
C VAL A 48 -2.53 2.62 -3.54
N GLU A 49 -3.65 2.66 -4.26
CA GLU A 49 -3.66 2.89 -5.72
C GLU A 49 -2.93 4.16 -6.10
N ARG A 50 -3.16 5.25 -5.36
CA ARG A 50 -2.49 6.53 -5.59
C ARG A 50 -0.99 6.44 -5.35
N CYS A 51 -0.56 5.85 -4.22
CA CYS A 51 0.86 5.72 -3.89
C CYS A 51 1.59 4.84 -4.92
N TYR A 52 0.96 3.73 -5.30
CA TYR A 52 1.47 2.81 -6.31
C TYR A 52 1.66 3.50 -7.67
N ARG A 53 0.66 4.27 -8.14
CA ARG A 53 0.77 5.04 -9.39
C ARG A 53 1.89 6.09 -9.31
N ALA A 54 1.95 6.85 -8.21
CA ALA A 54 2.95 7.89 -8.02
C ALA A 54 4.38 7.33 -7.98
N ALA A 55 4.59 6.15 -7.40
CA ALA A 55 5.89 5.47 -7.42
C ALA A 55 6.34 5.09 -8.83
N ILE A 56 5.42 4.57 -9.65
CA ILE A 56 5.71 4.24 -11.07
C ILE A 56 6.02 5.51 -11.85
N GLU A 57 5.21 6.56 -11.70
CA GLU A 57 5.42 7.85 -12.36
C GLU A 57 6.79 8.44 -12.01
N THR A 58 7.13 8.44 -10.72
CA THR A 58 8.42 8.94 -10.22
C THR A 58 9.57 8.19 -10.87
N LYS A 59 9.48 6.86 -10.94
CA LYS A 59 10.50 6.03 -11.62
C LYS A 59 10.60 6.35 -13.12
N CYS A 60 9.47 6.43 -13.82
CA CYS A 60 9.44 6.73 -15.26
C CYS A 60 9.97 8.14 -15.57
N ASN A 61 9.72 9.10 -14.68
CA ASN A 61 10.19 10.48 -14.83
C ASN A 61 11.71 10.63 -14.77
N ARG A 62 12.42 9.64 -14.21
CA ARG A 62 13.89 9.58 -14.29
C ARG A 62 14.41 9.24 -15.69
N CYS A 63 13.56 8.78 -16.60
CA CYS A 63 13.95 8.55 -17.99
C CYS A 63 14.20 9.89 -18.68
N ALA A 64 15.43 10.08 -19.16
CA ALA A 64 15.84 11.29 -19.88
C ALA A 64 15.19 11.38 -21.27
N ASP A 65 14.95 10.23 -21.90
CA ASP A 65 14.27 10.14 -23.19
C ASP A 65 12.77 10.44 -23.04
N LEU A 66 12.33 11.51 -23.71
CA LEU A 66 10.96 12.01 -23.63
C LEU A 66 9.95 11.04 -24.24
N GLU A 67 10.28 10.38 -25.35
CA GLU A 67 9.38 9.47 -26.05
C GLU A 67 9.19 8.20 -25.25
N VAL A 68 10.29 7.63 -24.75
CA VAL A 68 10.26 6.46 -23.86
C VAL A 68 9.51 6.77 -22.57
N ARG A 69 9.73 7.95 -21.96
CA ARG A 69 8.99 8.38 -20.78
C ARG A 69 7.49 8.50 -21.06
N THR A 70 7.11 9.14 -22.17
CA THR A 70 5.70 9.33 -22.55
C THR A 70 5.00 8.01 -22.80
N PHE A 71 5.67 7.09 -23.51
CA PHE A 71 5.18 5.73 -23.72
C PHE A 71 5.04 4.95 -22.40
N ALA A 72 6.04 5.01 -21.52
CA ALA A 72 5.98 4.31 -20.24
C ALA A 72 4.84 4.82 -19.35
N LEU A 73 4.58 6.13 -19.37
CA LEU A 73 3.49 6.76 -18.64
C LEU A 73 2.12 6.43 -19.25
N SER A 74 1.98 6.30 -20.57
CA SER A 74 0.70 5.93 -21.21
C SER A 74 0.28 4.49 -20.88
N VAL A 75 1.25 3.57 -20.79
CA VAL A 75 1.02 2.17 -20.41
C VAL A 75 0.59 2.02 -18.94
N LYS A 76 0.81 3.05 -18.10
CA LYS A 76 0.40 3.06 -16.70
C LYS A 76 -1.12 3.05 -16.56
N ASP A 77 -1.86 3.74 -17.44
CA ASP A 77 -3.28 4.00 -17.23
C ASP A 77 -4.19 2.80 -17.56
N GLU A 78 -3.78 1.90 -18.46
CA GLU A 78 -4.61 0.79 -18.94
C GLU A 78 -4.87 -0.35 -17.93
N LYS A 79 -4.12 -0.46 -16.82
CA LYS A 79 -4.17 -1.65 -15.93
C LYS A 79 -4.40 -1.37 -14.45
N THR A 80 -4.58 -0.11 -14.06
CA THR A 80 -4.63 0.29 -12.65
C THR A 80 -5.85 -0.19 -11.86
N GLY A 81 -6.92 -0.66 -12.53
CA GLY A 81 -8.10 -1.20 -11.84
C GLY A 81 -7.88 -2.56 -11.14
N LYS A 82 -6.75 -3.23 -11.38
CA LYS A 82 -6.39 -4.52 -10.75
C LYS A 82 -4.98 -4.45 -10.16
N ILE A 83 -4.82 -3.78 -9.01
CA ILE A 83 -3.55 -3.76 -8.26
C ILE A 83 -3.41 -4.95 -7.29
N GLY A 84 -3.82 -6.16 -7.71
CA GLY A 84 -3.53 -7.38 -6.93
C GLY A 84 -2.03 -7.68 -6.87
N MET A 85 -1.60 -8.51 -5.92
CA MET A 85 -0.17 -8.78 -5.71
C MET A 85 0.55 -9.32 -6.96
N ASP A 86 -0.11 -10.17 -7.75
CA ASP A 86 0.43 -10.66 -9.03
C ASP A 86 0.62 -9.55 -10.07
N SER A 87 -0.28 -8.56 -10.08
CA SER A 87 -0.19 -7.39 -10.95
C SER A 87 0.98 -6.48 -10.55
N VAL A 88 1.20 -6.31 -9.24
CA VAL A 88 2.36 -5.60 -8.68
C VAL A 88 3.66 -6.30 -9.10
N LYS A 89 3.77 -7.62 -8.88
CA LYS A 89 4.92 -8.44 -9.30
C LYS A 89 5.13 -8.39 -10.82
N GLY A 90 4.05 -8.41 -11.60
CA GLY A 90 4.07 -8.29 -13.06
C GLY A 90 4.57 -6.94 -13.54
N THR A 91 4.17 -5.86 -12.87
CA THR A 91 4.65 -4.50 -13.17
C THR A 91 6.13 -4.36 -12.88
N LEU A 92 6.61 -4.84 -11.73
CA LEU A 92 8.05 -4.84 -11.43
C LEU A 92 8.86 -5.62 -12.45
N LYS A 93 8.33 -6.75 -12.95
CA LYS A 93 8.99 -7.54 -14.00
C LYS A 93 9.25 -6.72 -15.27
N LYS A 94 8.37 -5.78 -15.62
CA LYS A 94 8.53 -4.89 -16.78
C LYS A 94 9.69 -3.90 -16.60
N PHE A 95 9.94 -3.45 -15.37
CA PHE A 95 11.12 -2.64 -15.03
C PHE A 95 12.40 -3.46 -14.94
N GLY A 96 12.28 -4.75 -14.62
CA GLY A 96 13.38 -5.70 -14.68
C GLY A 96 13.12 -6.95 -13.84
N LYS A 97 13.73 -8.07 -14.22
CA LYS A 97 13.65 -9.32 -13.43
C LYS A 97 14.19 -9.11 -12.01
N ALA A 98 15.28 -8.36 -11.87
CA ALA A 98 15.88 -8.05 -10.56
C ALA A 98 14.91 -7.30 -9.63
N CYS A 99 14.16 -6.33 -10.14
CA CYS A 99 13.14 -5.62 -9.36
C CYS A 99 12.08 -6.57 -8.78
N ARG A 100 11.57 -7.50 -9.60
CA ARG A 100 10.58 -8.49 -9.15
C ARG A 100 11.14 -9.42 -8.08
N GLU A 101 12.33 -9.96 -8.30
CA GLU A 101 12.91 -10.94 -7.38
C GLU A 101 13.34 -10.29 -6.05
N GLY A 102 13.88 -9.07 -6.08
CA GLY A 102 14.16 -8.31 -4.85
C GLY A 102 12.91 -8.03 -4.02
N PHE A 103 11.82 -7.60 -4.67
CA PHE A 103 10.54 -7.40 -4.00
C PHE A 103 9.97 -8.68 -3.38
N LYS A 104 10.03 -9.81 -4.09
CA LYS A 104 9.59 -11.10 -3.54
C LYS A 104 10.41 -11.52 -2.33
N ALA A 105 11.73 -11.35 -2.38
CA ALA A 105 12.61 -11.68 -1.26
C ALA A 105 12.23 -10.87 0.00
N ASP A 106 12.01 -9.57 -0.16
CA ASP A 106 11.59 -8.68 0.93
C ASP A 106 10.21 -9.07 1.50
N LEU A 107 9.24 -9.42 0.63
CA LEU A 107 7.91 -9.88 1.04
C LEU A 107 7.96 -11.20 1.81
N SER A 108 8.69 -12.20 1.30
CA SER A 108 8.82 -13.51 1.93
C SER A 108 9.49 -13.41 3.30
N ALA A 109 10.51 -12.55 3.45
CA ALA A 109 11.18 -12.32 4.73
C ALA A 109 10.26 -11.69 5.80
N SER A 110 9.23 -10.95 5.36
CA SER A 110 8.36 -10.18 6.27
C SER A 110 7.00 -10.82 6.53
N ASN A 111 6.61 -11.82 5.74
CA ASN A 111 5.32 -12.51 5.82
C ASN A 111 4.09 -11.56 5.76
N ILE A 112 4.19 -10.48 4.98
CA ILE A 112 3.15 -9.42 4.89
C ILE A 112 2.32 -9.47 3.60
N GLU A 113 2.57 -10.44 2.72
CA GLU A 113 1.89 -10.53 1.42
C GLU A 113 0.36 -10.64 1.58
N ASN A 114 -0.09 -11.42 2.57
CA ASN A 114 -1.50 -11.66 2.84
C ASN A 114 -2.28 -10.40 3.21
N ALA A 115 -1.63 -9.39 3.83
CA ALA A 115 -2.30 -8.16 4.22
C ALA A 115 -2.77 -7.37 2.99
N TRP A 116 -1.97 -7.34 1.92
CA TRP A 116 -2.34 -6.68 0.67
C TRP A 116 -3.55 -7.34 0.02
N ASP A 117 -3.52 -8.66 -0.11
CA ASP A 117 -4.61 -9.42 -0.74
C ASP A 117 -5.89 -9.35 0.12
N SER A 118 -5.77 -9.35 1.44
CA SER A 118 -6.91 -9.13 2.33
C SER A 118 -7.56 -7.77 2.07
N VAL A 119 -6.80 -6.67 1.95
CA VAL A 119 -7.38 -5.35 1.65
C VAL A 119 -8.04 -5.33 0.27
N VAL A 120 -7.38 -5.92 -0.75
CA VAL A 120 -7.95 -6.03 -2.11
C VAL A 120 -9.28 -6.77 -2.07
N ASN A 121 -9.33 -7.93 -1.41
CA ASN A 121 -10.51 -8.78 -1.33
C ASN A 121 -11.66 -8.08 -0.58
N GLN A 122 -11.37 -7.43 0.55
CA GLN A 122 -12.37 -6.67 1.29
C GLN A 122 -12.90 -5.48 0.46
N ARG A 123 -12.02 -4.79 -0.27
CA ARG A 123 -12.44 -3.70 -1.17
C ARG A 123 -13.35 -4.20 -2.28
N VAL A 124 -13.07 -5.39 -2.85
CA VAL A 124 -13.95 -6.00 -3.86
C VAL A 124 -15.33 -6.32 -3.27
N LYS A 125 -15.39 -6.93 -2.09
CA LYS A 125 -16.64 -7.17 -1.36
C LYS A 125 -17.47 -5.89 -1.18
N VAL A 126 -16.85 -4.84 -0.63
CA VAL A 126 -17.53 -3.57 -0.35
C VAL A 126 -17.93 -2.84 -1.63
N ALA A 127 -17.00 -2.64 -2.56
CA ALA A 127 -17.22 -1.77 -3.71
C ALA A 127 -17.99 -2.43 -4.86
N HIS A 128 -17.92 -3.74 -5.01
CA HIS A 128 -18.53 -4.46 -6.14
C HIS A 128 -19.71 -5.34 -5.76
N HIS A 129 -19.76 -5.85 -4.53
CA HIS A 129 -20.84 -6.72 -4.07
C HIS A 129 -21.81 -5.99 -3.12
N GLY A 130 -21.48 -4.76 -2.69
CA GLY A 130 -22.29 -4.02 -1.72
C GLY A 130 -22.31 -4.67 -0.34
N GLU A 131 -21.40 -5.60 -0.10
CA GLU A 131 -21.29 -6.34 1.16
C GLU A 131 -20.51 -5.52 2.18
N ARG A 132 -20.79 -5.75 3.47
CA ARG A 132 -19.95 -5.17 4.53
C ARG A 132 -18.60 -5.87 4.57
N ALA A 133 -17.57 -5.11 4.92
CA ALA A 133 -16.26 -5.69 5.21
C ALA A 133 -16.40 -6.72 6.35
N SER A 134 -15.82 -7.89 6.15
CA SER A 134 -15.94 -9.03 7.07
C SER A 134 -14.77 -9.11 8.05
N ILE A 135 -14.19 -7.96 8.39
CA ILE A 135 -13.01 -7.86 9.26
C ILE A 135 -13.29 -6.88 10.41
N PRO A 136 -12.70 -7.10 11.59
CA PRO A 136 -12.74 -6.15 12.70
C PRO A 136 -11.84 -4.93 12.43
N LEU A 137 -12.06 -3.84 13.16
CA LEU A 137 -11.23 -2.64 13.08
C LEU A 137 -9.75 -2.92 13.39
N GLY A 138 -9.47 -3.83 14.34
CA GLY A 138 -8.11 -4.24 14.68
C GLY A 138 -7.33 -4.79 13.47
N ASP A 139 -7.99 -5.60 12.65
CA ASP A 139 -7.38 -6.16 11.44
C ASP A 139 -7.14 -5.08 10.38
N LEU A 140 -8.08 -4.15 10.21
CA LEU A 140 -7.89 -3.01 9.30
C LEU A 140 -6.66 -2.17 9.68
N ARG A 141 -6.38 -1.99 10.98
CA ARG A 141 -5.17 -1.30 11.45
C ARG A 141 -3.90 -2.10 11.11
N ASN A 142 -3.91 -3.40 11.37
CA ASN A 142 -2.78 -4.27 11.05
C ASN A 142 -2.48 -4.24 9.54
N TYR A 143 -3.52 -4.34 8.71
CA TYR A 143 -3.40 -4.25 7.26
C TYR A 143 -2.84 -2.90 6.81
N TYR A 144 -3.25 -1.79 7.43
CA TYR A 144 -2.68 -0.48 7.14
C TYR A 144 -1.17 -0.43 7.39
N GLU A 145 -0.69 -0.95 8.53
CA GLU A 145 0.74 -0.98 8.83
C GLU A 145 1.52 -1.87 7.85
N ASP A 146 0.98 -3.03 7.51
CA ASP A 146 1.67 -3.96 6.60
C ASP A 146 1.66 -3.48 5.16
N VAL A 147 0.56 -2.90 4.68
CA VAL A 147 0.47 -2.29 3.35
C VAL A 147 1.48 -1.16 3.17
N ARG A 148 1.75 -0.37 4.22
CA ARG A 148 2.79 0.68 4.19
C ARG A 148 4.19 0.10 3.97
N LYS A 149 4.48 -1.06 4.54
CA LYS A 149 5.74 -1.80 4.33
C LYS A 149 5.79 -2.38 2.92
N VAL A 150 4.70 -2.98 2.43
CA VAL A 150 4.61 -3.48 1.05
C VAL A 150 4.89 -2.36 0.04
N LEU A 151 4.28 -1.18 0.24
CA LEU A 151 4.58 0.01 -0.58
C LEU A 151 6.06 0.43 -0.48
N GLY A 152 6.66 0.32 0.71
CA GLY A 152 8.08 0.58 0.91
C GLY A 152 8.97 -0.38 0.13
N TYR A 153 8.67 -1.68 0.15
CA TYR A 153 9.39 -2.70 -0.63
C TYR A 153 9.20 -2.48 -2.12
N PHE A 154 8.01 -2.07 -2.55
CA PHE A 154 7.76 -1.72 -3.93
C PHE A 154 8.62 -0.52 -4.37
N CYS A 155 8.67 0.55 -3.56
CA CYS A 155 9.50 1.72 -3.84
C CYS A 155 11.00 1.36 -3.86
N LYS A 156 11.48 0.55 -2.90
CA LYS A 156 12.84 0.02 -2.89
C LYS A 156 13.15 -0.78 -4.14
N ALA A 157 12.26 -1.67 -4.57
CA ALA A 157 12.45 -2.48 -5.76
C ALA A 157 12.52 -1.66 -7.05
N LEU A 158 11.85 -0.51 -7.10
CA LEU A 158 11.99 0.47 -8.17
C LEU A 158 13.27 1.32 -8.04
N GLY A 159 13.97 1.24 -6.90
CA GLY A 159 15.16 2.03 -6.60
C GLY A 159 14.85 3.50 -6.31
N LEU A 160 13.69 3.78 -5.73
CA LEU A 160 13.34 5.12 -5.24
C LEU A 160 14.09 5.42 -3.94
N ASP A 161 14.52 6.67 -3.79
CA ASP A 161 15.17 7.15 -2.57
C ASP A 161 14.16 7.68 -1.55
N ALA A 162 14.64 8.01 -0.35
CA ALA A 162 13.79 8.47 0.75
C ALA A 162 13.10 9.82 0.45
N ALA A 163 13.74 10.71 -0.32
CA ALA A 163 13.17 12.02 -0.63
C ALA A 163 12.00 11.86 -1.60
N GLU A 164 12.17 11.07 -2.66
CA GLU A 164 11.10 10.74 -3.59
C GLU A 164 9.95 10.03 -2.89
N VAL A 165 10.24 9.06 -2.03
CA VAL A 165 9.21 8.32 -1.28
C VAL A 165 8.42 9.25 -0.36
N ALA A 166 9.10 10.22 0.27
CA ALA A 166 8.42 11.24 1.07
C ALA A 166 7.48 12.13 0.24
N THR A 167 7.80 12.42 -1.04
CA THR A 167 6.87 13.14 -1.93
C THR A 167 5.63 12.33 -2.29
N ILE A 168 5.74 10.99 -2.35
CA ILE A 168 4.61 10.10 -2.59
C ILE A 168 3.72 10.04 -1.35
N SER A 169 4.32 9.69 -0.20
CA SER A 169 3.68 9.73 1.10
C SER A 169 4.72 9.51 2.20
N SER A 170 4.81 10.47 3.12
CA SER A 170 5.69 10.42 4.31
C SER A 170 5.45 9.24 5.24
N LEU A 171 4.35 8.51 5.06
CA LEU A 171 4.02 7.33 5.85
C LEU A 171 4.42 6.01 5.20
N ILE A 172 4.95 6.00 3.98
CA ILE A 172 5.53 4.77 3.43
C ILE A 172 6.73 4.37 4.28
N VAL A 173 6.77 3.12 4.73
CA VAL A 173 7.84 2.62 5.60
C VAL A 173 8.87 1.95 4.71
N LEU A 174 10.00 2.63 4.48
CA LEU A 174 11.12 2.00 3.79
C LEU A 174 11.79 0.95 4.70
N PRO A 175 12.18 -0.22 4.16
CA PRO A 175 13.02 -1.15 4.89
C PRO A 175 14.30 -0.44 5.33
N ALA A 176 14.75 -0.71 6.55
CA ALA A 176 16.09 -0.32 6.97
C ALA A 176 17.10 -0.83 5.94
N GLN A 177 17.98 0.04 5.44
CA GLN A 177 19.13 -0.43 4.67
C GLN A 177 19.92 -1.36 5.58
N GLN A 178 19.92 -2.66 5.28
CA GLN A 178 20.91 -3.56 5.86
C GLN A 178 22.26 -3.02 5.38
N ALA A 179 23.02 -2.41 6.30
CA ALA A 179 24.40 -2.06 6.06
C ALA A 179 25.08 -3.34 5.58
N ALA A 180 25.59 -3.32 4.35
CA ALA A 180 26.44 -4.39 3.87
C ALA A 180 27.67 -4.41 4.78
N THR A 181 27.65 -5.28 5.80
CA THR A 181 28.84 -5.66 6.55
C THR A 181 29.71 -6.49 5.62
N GLY A 182 30.38 -5.80 4.69
CA GLY A 182 31.52 -6.31 3.96
C GLY A 182 32.68 -6.36 4.92
N GLU A 183 32.76 -7.43 5.70
CA GLU A 183 33.96 -7.76 6.45
C GLU A 183 35.04 -8.15 5.42
N PRO A 184 36.17 -7.44 5.33
CA PRO A 184 37.21 -7.77 4.37
C PRO A 184 37.79 -9.15 4.73
N ALA A 185 37.80 -10.05 3.75
CA ALA A 185 38.41 -11.37 3.88
C ALA A 185 39.86 -11.23 4.37
N PRO A 186 40.29 -12.02 5.37
CA PRO A 186 41.69 -12.01 5.79
C PRO A 186 42.55 -12.49 4.63
N ALA A 187 43.54 -11.68 4.25
CA ALA A 187 44.55 -12.06 3.28
C ALA A 187 45.29 -13.30 3.80
N ALA A 188 45.23 -14.38 3.01
CA ALA A 188 46.04 -15.58 3.19
C ALA A 188 47.33 -15.45 2.39
#